data_AF-A0A967BEQ9-F1
#
_entry.id   AF-A0A967BEQ9-F1
#
_cell.length_a   1.000
_cell.length_b   1.000
_cell.length_c   1.000
_cell.angle_alpha   90.00
_cell.angle_beta   90.00
_cell.angle_gamma   90.00
#
_symmetry.space_group_name_H-M   'P 1'
#
loop_
_entity.id
_entity.type
_entity.pdbx_description
1 polymer ?
#
loop_
_entity_poly.entity_id
_entity_poly.type
_entity_poly.pdbx_seq_one_letter_code
_entity_poly.pdbx_strand_id
1 'polypeptide(L)'
;MFLTLFRLAISASLAVSLTACMAPSRAVDALPPAAEPATRALAEVRDDLTSGTAPRAARTVPHRPEATQFTGLGLSQVSTQPGASQNQKRLMAIRAARMEALRDLTEQIHGIRLTSDTTLRDKVLRSDHVRGIVEGEIRGARTLRITPKDDDSFEVVLALSPDVVRYIMRAVGRS
;
A
#
# COMPACT_ATOMS: atom_id res chain seq x y z
N MET A 1 16.25 1.33 -78.44
CA MET A 1 16.11 2.57 -77.64
C MET A 1 15.00 2.46 -76.60
N PHE A 2 14.89 1.33 -75.88
CA PHE A 2 13.86 1.10 -74.84
C PHE A 2 14.47 0.56 -73.52
N LEU A 3 15.77 0.23 -73.53
CA LEU A 3 16.44 -0.46 -72.43
C LEU A 3 17.13 0.49 -71.43
N THR A 4 17.39 1.74 -71.82
CA THR A 4 18.00 2.77 -70.95
C THR A 4 16.97 3.49 -70.07
N LEU A 5 15.70 3.58 -70.49
CA LEU A 5 14.63 4.19 -69.70
C LEU A 5 14.20 3.31 -68.51
N PHE A 6 14.32 1.99 -68.62
CA PHE A 6 13.94 1.07 -67.53
C PHE A 6 14.95 1.08 -66.38
N ARG A 7 16.24 1.34 -66.66
CA ARG A 7 17.28 1.44 -65.60
C ARG A 7 17.17 2.71 -64.75
N LEU A 8 16.57 3.78 -65.27
CA LEU A 8 16.35 5.01 -64.49
C LEU A 8 15.13 4.91 -63.56
N ALA A 9 14.14 4.09 -63.91
CA ALA A 9 12.96 3.84 -63.08
C ALA A 9 13.26 2.92 -61.88
N ILE A 10 14.30 2.08 -61.96
CA ILE A 10 14.68 1.14 -60.89
C ILE A 10 15.49 1.83 -59.79
N SER A 11 16.21 2.92 -60.09
CA SER A 11 16.98 3.66 -59.07
C SER A 11 16.13 4.59 -58.19
N ALA A 12 14.89 4.92 -58.59
CA ALA A 12 14.01 5.80 -57.82
C ALA A 12 13.16 5.07 -56.77
N SER A 13 13.03 3.74 -56.87
CA SER A 13 12.19 2.94 -55.96
C SER A 13 12.91 2.48 -54.69
N LEU A 14 14.24 2.60 -54.64
CA LEU A 14 15.08 2.06 -53.55
C LEU A 14 15.40 3.08 -52.46
N ALA A 15 14.54 4.08 -52.24
CA ALA A 15 14.79 5.13 -51.26
C ALA A 15 13.66 5.36 -50.23
N VAL A 16 12.56 4.60 -50.25
CA VAL A 16 11.35 4.96 -49.48
C VAL A 16 10.95 3.98 -48.37
N SER A 17 11.72 2.91 -48.11
CA SER A 17 11.33 1.93 -47.08
C SER A 17 12.36 1.79 -45.95
N LEU A 18 12.85 2.91 -45.43
CA LEU A 18 13.40 3.00 -44.07
C LEU A 18 12.43 3.84 -43.24
N THR A 19 11.20 3.34 -43.06
CA THR A 19 10.35 3.77 -41.95
C THR A 19 11.09 3.39 -40.68
N ALA A 20 11.84 4.37 -40.17
CA ALA A 20 12.45 4.34 -38.86
C ALA A 20 11.39 3.89 -37.85
N CYS A 21 11.73 2.90 -37.02
CA CYS A 21 11.07 2.73 -35.74
C CYS A 21 11.37 3.99 -34.93
N MET A 22 10.56 5.04 -35.09
CA MET A 22 10.60 6.19 -34.20
C MET A 22 10.07 5.69 -32.85
N ALA A 23 10.97 5.17 -32.03
CA ALA A 23 10.70 4.97 -30.63
C ALA A 23 10.30 6.35 -30.06
N PRO A 24 9.19 6.45 -29.30
CA PRO A 24 8.78 7.72 -28.72
C PRO A 24 9.94 8.28 -27.89
N SER A 25 10.30 9.53 -28.17
CA SER A 25 11.40 10.24 -27.51
C SER A 25 11.08 10.59 -26.07
N ARG A 26 9.78 10.57 -25.70
CA ARG A 26 9.27 10.78 -24.36
C ARG A 26 8.35 9.63 -23.95
N ALA A 27 8.49 9.15 -22.73
CA ALA A 27 7.68 8.12 -22.13
C ALA A 27 6.19 8.50 -22.05
N VAL A 28 5.85 9.80 -21.95
CA VAL A 28 4.45 10.25 -21.99
C VAL A 28 3.77 9.99 -23.32
N ASP A 29 4.52 9.99 -24.43
CA ASP A 29 3.97 9.78 -25.78
C ASP A 29 3.66 8.30 -26.06
N ALA A 30 4.18 7.40 -25.22
CA ALA A 30 3.91 5.96 -25.28
C ALA A 30 2.65 5.55 -24.50
N LEU A 31 1.96 6.49 -23.82
CA LEU A 31 0.81 6.18 -22.98
C LEU A 31 -0.45 5.92 -23.83
N PRO A 32 -1.26 4.91 -23.47
CA PRO A 32 -2.58 4.75 -24.08
C PRO A 32 -3.48 5.96 -23.74
N PRO A 33 -4.47 6.30 -24.59
CA PRO A 33 -5.34 7.46 -24.39
C PRO A 33 -6.15 7.41 -23.08
N ALA A 34 -6.33 6.22 -22.50
CA ALA A 34 -7.02 5.99 -21.22
C ALA A 34 -6.06 5.77 -20.03
N ALA A 35 -4.81 6.23 -20.10
CA ALA A 35 -3.87 6.06 -18.99
C ALA A 35 -4.34 6.76 -17.71
N GLU A 36 -4.35 6.01 -16.61
CA GLU A 36 -4.59 6.52 -15.25
C GLU A 36 -3.63 7.69 -14.92
N PRO A 37 -4.06 8.69 -14.12
CA PRO A 37 -3.25 9.85 -13.77
C PRO A 37 -1.90 9.48 -13.13
N ALA A 38 -1.86 8.39 -12.37
CA ALA A 38 -0.63 7.89 -11.75
C ALA A 38 0.37 7.34 -12.78
N THR A 39 -0.10 6.67 -13.83
CA THR A 39 0.74 6.12 -14.90
C THR A 39 1.33 7.26 -15.74
N ARG A 40 0.55 8.32 -15.98
CA ARG A 40 1.04 9.55 -16.62
C ARG A 40 2.12 10.23 -15.78
N ALA A 41 1.90 10.38 -14.48
CA ALA A 41 2.89 10.98 -13.58
C ALA A 41 4.23 10.21 -13.54
N LEU A 42 4.18 8.87 -13.58
CA LEU A 42 5.40 8.05 -13.65
C LEU A 42 6.16 8.22 -14.98
N ALA A 43 5.44 8.36 -16.09
CA ALA A 43 6.03 8.61 -17.39
C ALA A 43 6.70 10.00 -17.46
N GLU A 44 6.05 11.03 -16.90
CA GLU A 44 6.62 12.39 -16.78
C GLU A 44 7.91 12.38 -15.95
N VAL A 45 7.92 11.68 -14.81
CA VAL A 45 9.12 11.54 -13.96
C VAL A 45 10.26 10.85 -14.71
N ARG A 46 9.96 9.83 -15.53
CA ARG A 46 10.97 9.16 -16.36
C ARG A 46 11.57 10.09 -17.41
N ASP A 47 10.77 10.97 -18.00
CA ASP A 47 11.24 11.94 -19.00
C ASP A 47 12.12 13.02 -18.37
N ASP A 48 11.77 13.47 -17.17
CA ASP A 48 12.58 14.42 -16.40
C ASP A 48 13.94 13.81 -16.03
N LEU A 49 13.97 12.53 -15.61
CA LEU A 49 15.20 11.79 -15.30
C LEU A 49 16.10 11.57 -16.53
N THR A 50 15.49 11.32 -17.69
CA THR A 50 16.23 11.07 -18.95
C THR A 50 16.81 12.36 -19.54
N SER A 51 16.15 13.50 -19.32
CA SER A 51 16.57 14.80 -19.87
C SER A 51 17.65 15.52 -19.04
N GLY A 52 18.08 14.96 -17.90
CA GLY A 52 19.13 15.56 -17.05
C GLY A 52 18.76 16.92 -16.46
N THR A 53 17.51 17.35 -16.60
CA THR A 53 16.99 18.57 -16.01
C THR A 53 16.75 18.27 -14.53
N ALA A 54 17.32 19.07 -13.62
CA ALA A 54 17.03 18.95 -12.19
C ALA A 54 15.50 18.89 -12.00
N PRO A 55 14.95 17.92 -11.24
CA PRO A 55 13.53 17.67 -11.23
C PRO A 55 12.79 18.93 -10.77
N ARG A 56 12.18 19.64 -11.72
CA ARG A 56 11.32 20.82 -11.46
C ARG A 56 10.07 20.42 -10.66
N ALA A 57 9.86 19.12 -10.48
CA ALA A 57 8.88 18.51 -9.63
C ALA A 57 9.53 17.75 -8.47
N ALA A 58 10.01 18.48 -7.46
CA ALA A 58 9.62 18.11 -6.08
C ALA A 58 8.13 18.41 -5.84
N ARG A 59 7.27 18.18 -6.86
CA ARG A 59 5.83 18.14 -6.71
C ARG A 59 5.62 16.84 -5.96
N THR A 60 5.38 16.99 -4.66
CA THR A 60 4.67 16.04 -3.80
C THR A 60 4.08 14.93 -4.64
N VAL A 61 4.70 13.75 -4.61
CA VAL A 61 4.02 12.51 -5.02
C VAL A 61 2.64 12.61 -4.38
N PRO A 62 1.54 12.65 -5.15
CA PRO A 62 0.23 12.79 -4.55
C PRO A 62 0.16 11.70 -3.50
N HIS A 63 0.05 12.10 -2.22
CA HIS A 63 -0.23 11.18 -1.14
C HIS A 63 -1.49 10.49 -1.60
N ARG A 64 -1.35 9.27 -2.13
CA ARG A 64 -2.47 8.45 -2.53
C ARG A 64 -3.40 8.50 -1.34
N PRO A 65 -4.64 9.02 -1.46
CA PRO A 65 -5.53 9.18 -0.33
C PRO A 65 -5.49 7.85 0.39
N GLU A 66 -4.98 7.89 1.62
CA GLU A 66 -4.64 6.72 2.39
C GLU A 66 -5.89 5.86 2.42
N ALA A 67 -5.94 4.83 1.57
CA ALA A 67 -7.19 4.14 1.24
C ALA A 67 -7.80 3.70 2.56
N THR A 68 -8.93 4.29 2.97
CA THR A 68 -9.48 4.28 4.34
C THR A 68 -9.08 3.01 5.08
N GLN A 69 -7.99 3.09 5.84
CA GLN A 69 -7.41 1.92 6.50
C GLN A 69 -8.05 1.77 7.86
N PHE A 70 -8.23 0.54 8.31
CA PHE A 70 -8.55 0.30 9.71
C PHE A 70 -7.29 0.55 10.51
N THR A 71 -7.38 1.40 11.52
CA THR A 71 -6.24 1.75 12.38
C THR A 71 -6.53 1.35 13.81
N GLY A 72 -5.54 0.74 14.47
CA GLY A 72 -5.58 0.48 15.90
C GLY A 72 -4.53 1.28 16.63
N LEU A 73 -4.89 1.72 17.82
CA LEU A 73 -4.04 2.50 18.73
C LEU A 73 -3.71 1.66 19.96
N GLY A 74 -2.46 1.73 20.41
CA GLY A 74 -2.07 1.17 21.71
C GLY A 74 -1.06 2.05 22.42
N LEU A 75 -1.11 2.03 23.75
CA LEU A 75 -0.36 2.90 24.65
C LEU A 75 0.24 2.08 25.78
N SER A 76 1.55 2.16 25.96
CA SER A 76 2.20 1.49 27.09
C SER A 76 3.21 2.38 27.76
N GLN A 77 3.21 2.31 29.09
CA GLN A 77 4.24 2.91 29.92
C GLN A 77 5.50 2.03 29.95
N VAL A 78 6.67 2.64 30.15
CA VAL A 78 7.98 1.99 30.23
C VAL A 78 8.28 1.56 31.66
N SER A 79 7.97 2.40 32.64
CA SER A 79 8.19 2.17 34.07
C SER A 79 7.59 0.85 34.58
N THR A 80 6.41 0.49 34.08
CA THR A 80 5.65 -0.71 34.45
C THR A 80 6.12 -1.99 33.77
N GLN A 81 7.05 -1.90 32.81
CA GLN A 81 7.48 -3.05 32.02
C GLN A 81 8.58 -3.85 32.71
N PRO A 82 8.58 -5.18 32.53
CA PRO A 82 9.68 -6.02 32.97
C PRO A 82 10.94 -5.74 32.13
N GLY A 83 12.11 -5.79 32.76
CA GLY A 83 13.39 -5.62 32.08
C GLY A 83 14.48 -5.18 33.04
N ALA A 84 15.70 -5.66 32.80
CA ALA A 84 16.86 -5.35 33.63
C ALA A 84 17.44 -3.95 33.33
N SER A 85 17.29 -3.47 32.09
CA SER A 85 17.76 -2.14 31.67
C SER A 85 16.61 -1.27 31.19
N GLN A 86 16.79 0.05 31.23
CA GLN A 86 15.81 1.00 30.70
C GLN A 86 15.53 0.76 29.21
N ASN A 87 16.55 0.44 28.43
CA ASN A 87 16.40 0.10 27.00
C ASN A 87 15.54 -1.15 26.81
N GLN A 88 15.72 -2.17 27.65
CA GLN A 88 14.90 -3.38 27.60
C GLN A 88 13.43 -3.06 27.95
N LYS A 89 13.20 -2.27 29.00
CA LYS A 89 11.85 -1.82 29.36
C LYS A 89 11.17 -1.03 28.23
N ARG A 90 11.90 -0.16 27.53
CA ARG A 90 11.38 0.60 26.38
C ARG A 90 10.95 -0.33 25.24
N LEU A 91 11.76 -1.33 24.90
CA LEU A 91 11.40 -2.32 23.89
C LEU A 91 10.17 -3.15 24.32
N MET A 92 10.07 -3.49 25.60
CA MET A 92 8.89 -4.18 26.14
C MET A 92 7.64 -3.29 26.10
N ALA A 93 7.76 -1.99 26.39
CA ALA A 93 6.65 -1.04 26.29
C ALA A 93 6.13 -0.95 24.86
N ILE A 94 7.02 -0.82 23.88
CA ILE A 94 6.63 -0.80 22.46
C ILE A 94 5.90 -2.11 22.08
N ARG A 95 6.36 -3.26 22.57
CA ARG A 95 5.69 -4.55 22.34
C ARG A 95 4.31 -4.61 22.98
N ALA A 96 4.19 -4.16 24.22
CA ALA A 96 2.91 -4.10 24.93
C ALA A 96 1.92 -3.16 24.23
N ALA A 97 2.36 -1.95 23.85
CA ALA A 97 1.56 -1.01 23.06
C ALA A 97 1.14 -1.60 21.71
N ARG A 98 2.01 -2.39 21.07
CA ARG A 98 1.65 -3.10 19.84
C ARG A 98 0.57 -4.16 20.06
N MET A 99 0.62 -4.90 21.17
CA MET A 99 -0.41 -5.89 21.51
C MET A 99 -1.76 -5.24 21.78
N GLU A 100 -1.77 -4.07 22.43
CA GLU A 100 -2.98 -3.29 22.64
C GLU A 100 -3.55 -2.76 21.32
N ALA A 101 -2.69 -2.22 20.43
CA ALA A 101 -3.12 -1.77 19.11
C ALA A 101 -3.72 -2.90 18.25
N LEU A 102 -3.21 -4.13 18.41
CA LEU A 102 -3.80 -5.31 17.77
C LEU A 102 -5.18 -5.61 18.35
N ARG A 103 -5.35 -5.54 19.67
CA ARG A 103 -6.64 -5.74 20.33
C ARG A 103 -7.69 -4.74 19.85
N ASP A 104 -7.34 -3.46 19.78
CA ASP A 104 -8.22 -2.41 19.26
C ASP A 104 -8.65 -2.71 17.81
N LEU A 105 -7.72 -3.10 16.93
CA LEU A 105 -8.07 -3.56 15.58
C LEU A 105 -9.02 -4.76 15.59
N THR A 106 -8.78 -5.76 16.43
CA THR A 106 -9.63 -6.96 16.52
C THR A 106 -11.04 -6.59 16.98
N GLU A 107 -11.17 -5.69 17.95
CA GLU A 107 -12.46 -5.21 18.45
C GLU A 107 -13.24 -4.47 17.35
N GLN A 108 -12.59 -3.60 16.59
CA GLN A 108 -13.20 -2.89 15.45
C GLN A 108 -13.71 -3.88 14.38
N ILE A 109 -12.91 -4.87 14.03
CA ILE A 109 -13.23 -5.90 13.03
C ILE A 109 -14.43 -6.75 13.50
N HIS A 110 -14.42 -7.18 14.76
CA HIS A 110 -15.56 -7.93 15.34
C HIS A 110 -16.84 -7.09 15.42
N GLY A 111 -16.74 -5.79 15.72
CA GLY A 111 -17.89 -4.89 15.72
C GLY A 111 -18.61 -4.83 14.36
N ILE A 112 -17.84 -4.82 13.26
CA ILE A 112 -18.38 -4.87 11.89
C ILE A 112 -19.13 -6.19 11.66
N ARG A 113 -18.56 -7.32 12.09
CA ARG A 113 -19.23 -8.62 11.97
C ARG A 113 -20.50 -8.70 12.79
N LEU A 114 -20.47 -8.26 14.05
CA LEU A 114 -21.65 -8.25 14.90
C LEU A 114 -22.76 -7.40 14.26
N THR A 115 -22.44 -6.22 13.75
CA THR A 115 -23.43 -5.37 13.07
C THR A 115 -24.02 -6.02 11.81
N SER A 116 -23.25 -6.90 11.15
CA SER A 116 -23.68 -7.62 9.94
C SER A 116 -24.52 -8.88 10.23
N ASP A 117 -24.23 -9.59 11.33
CA ASP A 117 -24.77 -10.95 11.61
C ASP A 117 -25.84 -11.02 12.73
N THR A 118 -26.13 -9.96 13.49
CA THR A 118 -26.85 -10.13 14.77
C THR A 118 -28.37 -10.22 14.65
N THR A 119 -28.90 -11.40 15.00
CA THR A 119 -30.24 -11.62 15.60
C THR A 119 -30.04 -12.07 17.07
N LEU A 120 -30.91 -11.66 18.01
CA LEU A 120 -30.70 -11.60 19.48
C LEU A 120 -30.29 -12.88 20.27
N ARG A 121 -30.00 -14.03 19.65
CA ARG A 121 -29.82 -15.33 20.35
C ARG A 121 -28.38 -15.80 20.57
N ASP A 122 -27.35 -15.16 20.00
CA ASP A 122 -25.99 -15.73 19.89
C ASP A 122 -24.93 -15.21 20.89
N LYS A 123 -25.32 -14.50 21.96
CA LYS A 123 -24.35 -13.70 22.74
C LYS A 123 -23.40 -14.48 23.68
N VAL A 124 -23.64 -15.76 23.99
CA VAL A 124 -22.88 -16.47 25.05
C VAL A 124 -21.73 -17.33 24.50
N LEU A 125 -21.85 -17.90 23.30
CA LEU A 125 -20.82 -18.79 22.71
C LEU A 125 -19.69 -18.03 21.98
N ARG A 126 -19.83 -16.73 21.72
CA ARG A 126 -18.88 -15.97 20.89
C ARG A 126 -17.65 -15.47 21.63
N SER A 127 -17.63 -15.45 22.96
CA SER A 127 -16.50 -14.91 23.75
C SER A 127 -15.19 -15.68 23.52
N ASP A 128 -15.25 -17.01 23.39
CA ASP A 128 -14.05 -17.85 23.23
C ASP A 128 -13.46 -17.78 21.81
N HIS A 129 -14.29 -17.49 20.81
CA HIS A 129 -13.87 -17.32 19.43
C HIS A 129 -13.05 -16.03 19.23
N VAL A 130 -13.40 -14.95 19.93
CA VAL A 130 -12.64 -13.68 19.91
C VAL A 130 -11.19 -13.91 20.34
N ARG A 131 -10.95 -14.74 21.35
CA ARG A 131 -9.60 -15.01 21.86
C ARG A 131 -8.72 -15.75 20.85
N GLY A 132 -9.28 -16.72 20.11
CA GLY A 132 -8.54 -17.44 19.05
C GLY A 132 -8.24 -16.57 17.82
N ILE A 133 -9.07 -15.58 17.56
CA ILE A 133 -8.89 -14.63 16.45
C ILE A 133 -7.83 -13.57 16.76
N VAL A 134 -7.78 -13.04 17.99
CA VAL A 134 -6.73 -12.11 18.44
C VAL A 134 -5.33 -12.70 18.23
N GLU A 135 -5.16 -14.02 18.43
CA GLU A 135 -3.88 -14.72 18.25
C GLU A 135 -3.62 -15.18 16.79
N GLY A 136 -4.68 -15.33 15.98
CA GLY A 136 -4.60 -16.00 14.66
C GLY A 136 -4.82 -15.12 13.43
N GLU A 137 -5.63 -14.06 13.51
CA GLU A 137 -6.28 -13.48 12.32
C GLU A 137 -5.66 -12.17 11.81
N ILE A 138 -5.07 -11.34 12.68
CA ILE A 138 -4.45 -10.07 12.25
C ILE A 138 -3.01 -10.30 11.74
N ARG A 139 -2.82 -11.35 10.92
CA ARG A 139 -1.61 -11.56 10.13
C ARG A 139 -1.69 -10.63 8.92
N GLY A 140 -1.23 -9.39 9.10
CA GLY A 140 -1.25 -8.38 8.05
C GLY A 140 -1.31 -6.93 8.54
N ALA A 141 -1.46 -6.71 9.85
CA ALA A 141 -1.34 -5.37 10.40
C ALA A 141 0.08 -4.84 10.23
N ARG A 142 0.20 -3.71 9.56
CA ARG A 142 1.46 -2.98 9.41
C ARG A 142 1.58 -1.91 10.49
N THR A 143 2.78 -1.72 11.01
CA THR A 143 3.06 -0.59 11.91
C THR A 143 3.14 0.67 11.07
N LEU A 144 2.27 1.65 11.33
CA LEU A 144 2.33 2.96 10.71
C LEU A 144 3.32 3.86 11.45
N ARG A 145 3.23 3.89 12.78
CA ARG A 145 4.10 4.71 13.61
C ARG A 145 4.27 4.14 15.01
N ILE A 146 5.42 4.50 15.59
CA ILE A 146 5.76 4.31 16.99
C ILE A 146 6.25 5.68 17.47
N THR A 147 5.56 6.26 18.43
CA THR A 147 5.81 7.63 18.87
C THR A 147 5.95 7.63 20.39
N PRO A 148 7.07 8.14 20.95
CA PRO A 148 7.09 8.46 22.38
C PRO A 148 6.09 9.59 22.62
N LYS A 149 5.10 9.36 23.48
CA LYS A 149 4.07 10.36 23.78
C LYS A 149 4.55 11.30 24.88
N ASP A 150 5.17 10.72 25.91
CA ASP A 150 5.85 11.40 27.01
C ASP A 150 7.19 10.69 27.30
N ASP A 151 7.87 11.10 28.38
CA ASP A 151 9.15 10.50 28.80
C ASP A 151 9.04 9.01 29.21
N ASP A 152 7.84 8.57 29.58
CA ASP A 152 7.58 7.21 30.09
C ASP A 152 6.60 6.41 29.22
N SER A 153 6.09 6.93 28.11
CA SER A 153 5.00 6.28 27.37
C SER A 153 5.27 6.19 25.86
N PHE A 154 4.89 5.06 25.27
CA PHE A 154 4.92 4.85 23.82
C PHE A 154 3.52 4.64 23.27
N GLU A 155 3.24 5.32 22.17
CA GLU A 155 2.07 5.14 21.33
C GLU A 155 2.45 4.36 20.08
N VAL A 156 1.73 3.29 19.79
CA VAL A 156 1.89 2.49 18.57
C VAL A 156 0.60 2.55 17.79
N VAL A 157 0.70 2.86 16.49
CA VAL A 157 -0.42 2.76 15.57
C VAL A 157 -0.16 1.71 14.53
N LEU A 158 -1.09 0.79 14.44
CA LEU A 158 -1.15 -0.26 13.44
C LEU A 158 -2.22 0.08 12.42
N ALA A 159 -2.04 -0.38 11.20
CA ALA A 159 -3.07 -0.33 10.19
C ALA A 159 -3.25 -1.66 9.48
N LEU A 160 -4.48 -1.93 9.10
CA LEU A 160 -4.89 -3.09 8.34
C LEU A 160 -5.58 -2.64 7.06
N SER A 161 -5.19 -3.24 5.94
CA SER A 161 -5.80 -2.88 4.67
C SER A 161 -7.24 -3.40 4.59
N PRO A 162 -8.15 -2.67 3.92
CA PRO A 162 -9.53 -3.12 3.71
C PRO A 162 -9.63 -4.48 3.02
N ASP A 163 -8.69 -4.81 2.12
CA ASP A 163 -8.67 -6.09 1.42
C ASP A 163 -8.37 -7.26 2.37
N VAL A 164 -7.46 -7.06 3.32
CA VAL A 164 -7.16 -8.06 4.35
C VAL A 164 -8.37 -8.26 5.25
N VAL A 165 -9.05 -7.18 5.67
CA VAL A 165 -10.31 -7.29 6.44
C VAL A 165 -11.39 -8.04 5.67
N ARG A 166 -11.53 -7.77 4.36
CA ARG A 166 -12.50 -8.47 3.51
C ARG A 166 -12.16 -9.96 3.38
N TYR A 167 -10.88 -10.30 3.28
CA TYR A 167 -10.40 -11.68 3.27
C TYR A 167 -10.72 -12.40 4.59
N ILE A 168 -10.36 -11.79 5.71
CA ILE A 168 -10.68 -12.19 7.10
C ILE A 168 -12.17 -12.52 7.24
N MET A 169 -13.04 -11.56 6.92
CA MET A 169 -14.50 -11.73 7.01
C MET A 169 -15.03 -12.89 6.16
N ARG A 170 -14.46 -13.12 4.98
CA ARG A 170 -14.84 -14.26 4.12
C ARG A 170 -14.32 -15.60 4.66
N ALA A 171 -13.13 -15.62 5.24
CA ALA A 171 -12.52 -16.84 5.78
C ALA A 171 -13.28 -17.33 7.03
N VAL A 172 -13.55 -16.44 7.97
CA VAL A 172 -14.27 -16.76 9.23
C VAL A 172 -15.78 -16.90 9.02
N GLY A 173 -16.33 -16.44 7.89
CA GLY A 173 -17.72 -16.69 7.52
C GLY A 173 -18.00 -18.12 7.02
N ARG A 174 -16.95 -18.92 6.74
CA ARG A 174 -17.06 -20.29 6.21
C ARG A 174 -16.81 -21.40 7.24
N SER A 175 -16.52 -21.07 8.50
CA SER A 175 -16.30 -22.01 9.60
C SER A 175 -17.55 -22.20 10.44
#